data_AF-A0A531KJN5-F1
#
_entry.id   AF-A0A531KJN5-F1
#
_cell.length_a   1.000
_cell.length_b   1.000
_cell.length_c   1.000
_cell.angle_alpha   90.00
_cell.angle_beta   90.00
_cell.angle_gamma   90.00
#
_symmetry.space_group_name_H-M   'P 1'
#
loop_
_entity.id
_entity.type
_entity.pdbx_description
1 polymer ?
#
loop_
_entity_poly.entity_id
_entity_poly.type
_entity_poly.pdbx_seq_one_letter_code
_entity_poly.pdbx_strand_id
1 'polypeptide(L)'
;LTELRESSQAAALAVEKFRAEHGLAVDDGQLISDKRLSDLNGQLIEAQADTARASARYQQYKSIVESGSDNAFSDAAISADQPANSIISTLKTRYLTVAKRQQDIEANFGAEHPQAVALAKEKADISTQIFGELKQLTESYRNEYEVALARETALRANVALAAGKSSIDNQSQVKLRELEQKATALSTLYQTFL
;
A
#
# COMPACT_ATOMS: atom_id res chain seq x y z
N LEU A 1 -16.20 -51.15 -32.98
CA LEU A 1 -15.25 -50.08 -33.35
C LEU A 1 -15.93 -48.72 -33.52
N THR A 2 -17.04 -48.63 -34.26
CA THR A 2 -17.80 -47.37 -34.42
C THR A 2 -18.32 -46.81 -33.08
N GLU A 3 -18.93 -47.65 -32.26
CA GLU A 3 -19.45 -47.25 -30.93
C GLU A 3 -18.35 -46.76 -29.96
N LEU A 4 -17.15 -47.36 -30.05
CA LEU A 4 -15.99 -46.98 -29.24
C LEU A 4 -15.39 -45.63 -29.70
N ARG A 5 -15.40 -45.37 -31.02
CA ARG A 5 -15.04 -44.07 -31.60
C ARG A 5 -15.99 -42.98 -31.12
N GLU A 6 -17.30 -43.22 -31.23
CA GLU A 6 -18.33 -42.26 -30.80
C GLU A 6 -18.23 -41.96 -29.29
N SER A 7 -18.03 -43.00 -28.47
CA SER A 7 -17.86 -42.86 -27.02
C SER A 7 -16.62 -42.05 -26.65
N SER A 8 -15.49 -42.27 -27.34
CA SER A 8 -14.25 -41.51 -27.14
C SER A 8 -14.44 -40.03 -27.50
N GLN A 9 -15.07 -39.75 -28.65
CA GLN A 9 -15.35 -38.38 -29.08
C GLN A 9 -16.32 -37.66 -28.13
N ALA A 10 -17.37 -38.33 -27.67
CA ALA A 10 -18.32 -37.77 -26.71
C ALA A 10 -17.65 -37.44 -25.37
N ALA A 11 -16.73 -38.29 -24.90
CA ALA A 11 -15.99 -38.04 -23.66
C ALA A 11 -15.03 -36.85 -23.80
N ALA A 12 -14.30 -36.73 -24.91
CA ALA A 12 -13.45 -35.57 -25.19
C ALA A 12 -14.27 -34.27 -25.28
N LEU A 13 -15.43 -34.31 -25.95
CA LEU A 13 -16.33 -33.15 -26.03
C LEU A 13 -16.87 -32.75 -24.64
N ALA A 14 -17.17 -33.72 -23.77
CA ALA A 14 -17.62 -33.45 -22.42
C ALA A 14 -16.56 -32.73 -21.57
N VAL A 15 -15.28 -33.09 -21.73
CA VAL A 15 -14.14 -32.39 -21.09
C VAL A 15 -14.10 -30.92 -21.53
N GLU A 16 -14.14 -30.67 -22.84
CA GLU A 16 -14.04 -29.30 -23.38
C GLU A 16 -15.26 -28.45 -23.01
N LYS A 17 -16.47 -29.03 -23.06
CA LYS A 17 -17.69 -28.35 -22.59
C LYS A 17 -17.59 -27.98 -21.11
N PHE A 18 -17.15 -28.92 -20.28
CA PHE A 18 -17.00 -28.68 -18.84
C PHE A 18 -15.96 -27.59 -18.55
N ARG A 19 -14.81 -27.59 -19.25
CA ARG A 19 -13.80 -26.52 -19.15
C ARG A 19 -14.40 -25.16 -19.50
N ALA A 20 -15.15 -25.07 -20.60
CA ALA A 20 -15.76 -23.84 -21.05
C ALA A 20 -16.85 -23.33 -20.10
N GLU A 21 -17.76 -24.21 -19.66
CA GLU A 21 -18.87 -23.88 -18.76
C GLU A 21 -18.40 -23.38 -17.39
N HIS A 22 -17.30 -23.94 -16.87
CA HIS A 22 -16.73 -23.57 -15.58
C HIS A 22 -15.60 -22.54 -15.68
N GLY A 23 -15.24 -22.09 -16.89
CA GLY A 23 -14.18 -21.12 -17.12
C GLY A 23 -12.82 -21.57 -16.59
N LEU A 24 -12.53 -22.88 -16.69
CA LEU A 24 -11.28 -23.50 -16.22
C LEU A 24 -10.14 -23.29 -17.22
N ALA A 25 -9.86 -22.03 -17.51
CA ALA A 25 -8.75 -21.64 -18.35
C ALA A 25 -7.43 -21.87 -17.61
N VAL A 26 -6.50 -22.52 -18.30
CA VAL A 26 -5.17 -22.87 -17.80
C VAL A 26 -4.12 -22.12 -18.62
N ASP A 27 -3.15 -21.55 -17.94
CA ASP A 27 -1.95 -20.93 -18.51
C ASP A 27 -0.72 -21.58 -17.86
N ASP A 28 0.20 -22.11 -18.66
CA ASP A 28 1.42 -22.82 -18.21
C ASP A 28 1.15 -23.91 -17.14
N GLY A 29 0.05 -24.65 -17.27
CA GLY A 29 -0.33 -25.71 -16.32
C GLY A 29 -0.98 -25.25 -15.02
N GLN A 30 -1.17 -23.94 -14.82
CA GLN A 30 -1.86 -23.36 -13.67
C GLN A 30 -3.22 -22.74 -14.07
N LEU A 31 -4.23 -22.85 -13.20
CA LEU A 31 -5.49 -22.14 -13.40
C LEU A 31 -5.26 -20.62 -13.39
N ILE A 32 -5.83 -19.91 -14.36
CA ILE A 32 -5.73 -18.44 -14.42
C ILE A 32 -6.29 -17.78 -13.15
N SER A 33 -7.29 -18.40 -12.50
CA SER A 33 -7.83 -17.96 -11.21
C SER A 33 -6.77 -17.91 -10.11
N ASP A 34 -5.89 -18.92 -10.06
CA ASP A 34 -4.88 -19.07 -9.03
C ASP A 34 -3.72 -18.11 -9.28
N LYS A 35 -3.34 -17.93 -10.55
CA LYS A 35 -2.35 -16.94 -10.96
C LYS A 35 -2.81 -15.53 -10.59
N ARG A 36 -4.05 -15.17 -10.93
CA ARG A 36 -4.64 -13.88 -10.55
C ARG A 36 -4.70 -13.67 -9.03
N LEU A 37 -5.03 -14.72 -8.26
CA LEU A 37 -5.02 -14.64 -6.80
C LEU A 37 -3.60 -14.39 -6.26
N SER A 38 -2.60 -15.06 -6.81
CA SER A 38 -1.19 -14.85 -6.45
C SER A 38 -0.73 -13.42 -6.75
N ASP A 39 -1.05 -12.90 -7.94
CA ASP A 39 -0.73 -11.53 -8.35
C ASP A 39 -1.38 -10.49 -7.42
N LEU A 40 -2.67 -10.67 -7.10
CA LEU A 40 -3.40 -9.79 -6.18
C LEU A 40 -2.84 -9.83 -4.77
N ASN A 41 -2.41 -11.00 -4.28
CA ASN A 41 -1.73 -11.12 -2.99
C ASN A 41 -0.39 -10.37 -2.97
N GLY A 42 0.39 -10.46 -4.05
CA GLY A 42 1.63 -9.68 -4.19
C GLY A 42 1.35 -8.17 -4.10
N GLN A 43 0.37 -7.69 -4.87
CA GLN A 43 -0.04 -6.27 -4.83
C GLN A 43 -0.58 -5.85 -3.45
N LEU A 44 -1.30 -6.73 -2.75
CA LEU A 44 -1.80 -6.45 -1.40
C LEU A 44 -0.66 -6.27 -0.40
N ILE A 45 0.38 -7.12 -0.46
CA ILE A 45 1.56 -7.01 0.41
C ILE A 45 2.27 -5.67 0.19
N GLU A 46 2.44 -5.27 -1.07
CA GLU A 46 3.02 -3.96 -1.41
C GLU A 46 2.15 -2.82 -0.86
N ALA A 47 0.83 -2.87 -1.07
CA ALA A 47 -0.09 -1.86 -0.57
C ALA A 47 -0.09 -1.76 0.97
N GLN A 48 -0.01 -2.89 1.67
CA GLN A 48 0.13 -2.93 3.13
C GLN A 48 1.41 -2.26 3.60
N ALA A 49 2.54 -2.52 2.93
CA ALA A 49 3.81 -1.88 3.24
C ALA A 49 3.73 -0.37 3.02
N ASP A 50 3.08 0.08 1.94
CA ASP A 50 2.89 1.50 1.64
C ASP A 50 1.98 2.18 2.67
N THR A 51 0.85 1.57 3.03
CA THR A 51 -0.04 2.06 4.11
C THR A 51 0.72 2.18 5.43
N ALA A 52 1.52 1.18 5.79
CA ALA A 52 2.29 1.20 7.04
C ALA A 52 3.32 2.33 7.05
N ARG A 53 4.05 2.55 5.93
CA ARG A 53 5.00 3.66 5.79
C ARG A 53 4.31 5.02 5.86
N ALA A 54 3.16 5.18 5.19
CA ALA A 54 2.40 6.43 5.21
C ALA A 54 1.82 6.70 6.62
N SER A 55 1.29 5.67 7.28
CA SER A 55 0.78 5.75 8.65
C SER A 55 1.88 6.15 9.63
N ALA A 56 3.06 5.55 9.56
CA ALA A 56 4.17 5.87 10.44
C ALA A 56 4.60 7.34 10.30
N ARG A 57 4.68 7.83 9.05
CA ARG A 57 4.98 9.25 8.77
C ARG A 57 3.90 10.19 9.32
N TYR A 58 2.62 9.89 9.04
CA TYR A 58 1.52 10.69 9.57
C TYR A 58 1.53 10.73 11.10
N GLN A 59 1.69 9.59 11.77
CA GLN A 59 1.71 9.50 13.23
C GLN A 59 2.87 10.28 13.85
N GLN A 60 4.05 10.24 13.25
CA GLN A 60 5.22 10.99 13.69
C GLN A 60 4.96 12.51 13.65
N TYR A 61 4.41 13.04 12.56
CA TYR A 61 4.13 14.47 12.46
C TYR A 61 2.93 14.89 13.31
N LYS A 62 1.92 14.02 13.43
CA LYS A 62 0.80 14.21 14.35
C LYS A 62 1.28 14.34 15.79
N SER A 63 2.18 13.48 16.26
CA SER A 63 2.71 13.57 17.63
C SER A 63 3.50 14.86 17.85
N ILE A 64 4.26 15.33 16.85
CA ILE A 64 4.96 16.62 16.90
C ILE A 64 3.96 17.76 17.07
N VAL A 65 2.92 17.80 16.24
CA VAL A 65 1.88 18.85 16.31
C VAL A 65 1.10 18.80 17.62
N GLU A 66 0.78 17.60 18.12
CA GLU A 66 0.06 17.38 19.39
C GLU A 66 0.90 17.75 20.62
N SER A 67 2.23 17.66 20.53
CA SER A 67 3.16 18.09 21.60
C SER A 67 3.20 19.61 21.82
N GLY A 68 2.60 20.38 20.91
CA GLY A 68 2.51 21.84 20.98
C GLY A 68 3.69 22.58 20.32
N SER A 69 3.54 23.89 20.16
CA SER A 69 4.52 24.76 19.49
C SER A 69 5.90 24.73 20.13
N ASP A 70 5.96 24.55 21.46
CA ASP A 70 7.20 24.67 22.22
C ASP A 70 8.09 23.43 22.08
N ASN A 71 7.47 22.26 21.81
CA ASN A 71 8.15 20.99 21.60
C ASN A 71 8.32 20.63 20.12
N ALA A 72 7.58 21.29 19.22
CA ALA A 72 7.70 21.10 17.78
C ALA A 72 9.13 21.35 17.24
N PHE A 73 9.94 22.09 18.01
CA PHE A 73 11.31 22.47 17.65
C PHE A 73 12.38 21.51 18.16
N SER A 74 12.13 20.85 19.30
CA SER A 74 13.06 19.95 19.98
C SER A 74 13.04 18.54 19.39
N ASP A 75 11.97 18.18 18.68
CA ASP A 75 11.88 16.86 18.08
C ASP A 75 12.87 16.71 16.91
N ALA A 76 13.89 15.87 17.12
CA ALA A 76 14.89 15.48 16.12
C ALA A 76 14.27 14.75 14.91
N ALA A 77 12.97 14.42 15.00
CA ALA A 77 12.16 13.77 13.99
C ALA A 77 12.01 14.55 12.66
N ILE A 78 12.14 15.88 12.65
CA ILE A 78 12.11 16.66 11.40
C ILE A 78 13.46 16.53 10.69
N SER A 79 13.67 15.38 10.04
CA SER A 79 14.86 15.13 9.24
C SER A 79 14.85 16.02 7.99
N ALA A 80 15.95 16.75 7.75
CA ALA A 80 16.08 17.71 6.66
C ALA A 80 16.11 17.07 5.25
N ASP A 81 16.18 15.74 5.15
CA ASP A 81 16.37 14.99 3.89
C ASP A 81 15.10 14.80 3.05
N GLN A 82 13.93 15.29 3.50
CA GLN A 82 12.72 15.26 2.69
C GLN A 82 12.53 16.61 1.96
N PRO A 83 12.26 16.63 0.63
CA PRO A 83 12.06 17.86 -0.13
C PRO A 83 10.95 18.76 0.44
N ALA A 84 9.90 18.14 0.99
CA ALA A 84 8.79 18.80 1.66
C ALA A 84 9.22 19.56 2.94
N ASN A 85 10.42 19.32 3.47
CA ASN A 85 10.94 19.91 4.68
C ASN A 85 11.84 21.14 4.44
N SER A 86 12.00 21.59 3.19
CA SER A 86 12.90 22.70 2.85
C SER A 86 12.49 24.05 3.47
N ILE A 87 11.18 24.36 3.52
CA ILE A 87 10.64 25.57 4.16
C ILE A 87 10.85 25.51 5.68
N ILE A 88 10.48 24.39 6.31
CA ILE A 88 10.65 24.17 7.75
C ILE A 88 12.13 24.29 8.14
N SER A 89 13.02 23.70 7.35
CA SER A 89 14.48 23.81 7.54
C SER A 89 14.95 25.27 7.48
N THR A 90 14.49 26.02 6.48
CA THR A 90 14.82 27.45 6.33
C THR A 90 14.34 28.27 7.53
N LEU A 91 13.09 28.06 7.97
CA LEU A 91 12.53 28.72 9.14
C LEU A 91 13.29 28.35 10.42
N LYS A 92 13.71 27.08 10.57
CA LYS A 92 14.51 26.60 11.69
C LYS A 92 15.88 27.30 11.75
N THR A 93 16.57 27.44 10.62
CA THR A 93 17.83 28.19 10.54
C THR A 93 17.64 29.66 10.91
N ARG A 94 16.55 30.30 10.45
CA ARG A 94 16.24 31.68 10.82
C ARG A 94 15.98 31.83 12.31
N TYR A 95 15.17 30.94 12.89
CA TYR A 95 14.88 30.90 14.32
C TYR A 95 16.17 30.79 15.15
N LEU A 96 17.07 29.86 14.81
CA LEU A 96 18.33 29.68 15.53
C LEU A 96 19.23 30.92 15.46
N THR A 97 19.22 31.60 14.31
CA THR A 97 19.94 32.86 14.12
C THR A 97 19.38 33.97 15.01
N VAL A 98 18.05 34.13 15.06
CA VAL A 98 17.37 35.11 15.91
C VAL A 98 17.57 34.79 17.39
N ALA A 99 17.45 33.51 17.77
CA ALA A 99 17.65 33.06 19.15
C ALA A 99 19.07 33.34 19.66
N LYS A 100 20.09 33.09 18.83
CA LYS A 100 21.48 33.42 19.17
C LYS A 100 21.66 34.92 19.38
N ARG A 101 21.15 35.75 18.46
CA ARG A 101 21.20 37.21 18.59
C ARG A 101 20.47 37.71 19.84
N GLN A 102 19.31 37.13 20.16
CA GLN A 102 18.56 37.45 21.36
C GLN A 102 19.43 37.18 22.60
N GLN A 103 20.02 35.98 22.69
CA GLN A 103 20.88 35.59 23.79
C GLN A 103 22.10 36.53 23.94
N ASP A 104 22.73 36.92 22.83
CA ASP A 104 23.86 37.85 22.84
C ASP A 104 23.44 39.25 23.38
N ILE A 105 22.26 39.76 23.00
CA ILE A 105 21.75 41.05 23.49
C ILE A 105 21.33 40.94 24.96
N GLU A 106 20.65 39.87 25.36
CA GLU A 106 20.23 39.64 26.75
C GLU A 106 21.43 39.54 27.70
N ALA A 107 22.50 38.87 27.28
CA ALA A 107 23.72 38.75 28.06
C ALA A 107 24.45 40.09 28.27
N ASN A 108 24.40 41.00 27.28
CA ASN A 108 25.12 42.28 27.34
C ASN A 108 24.27 43.43 27.90
N PHE A 109 22.95 43.41 27.69
CA PHE A 109 22.06 44.55 27.93
C PHE A 109 20.81 44.20 28.76
N GLY A 110 20.60 42.92 29.10
CA GLY A 110 19.45 42.44 29.85
C GLY A 110 18.21 42.17 28.98
N ALA A 111 17.26 41.41 29.56
CA ALA A 111 16.05 40.95 28.86
C ALA A 111 15.05 42.05 28.52
N GLU A 112 15.05 43.17 29.26
CA GLU A 112 14.15 44.30 29.02
C GLU A 112 14.67 45.27 27.95
N HIS A 113 15.88 45.05 27.42
CA HIS A 113 16.42 45.90 26.36
C HIS A 113 15.49 45.87 25.12
N PRO A 114 15.17 47.01 24.48
CA PRO A 114 14.21 47.05 23.37
C PRO A 114 14.53 46.10 22.22
N GLN A 115 15.83 45.86 21.93
CA GLN A 115 16.23 44.88 20.93
C GLN A 115 16.00 43.43 21.38
N ALA A 116 16.17 43.10 22.66
CA ALA A 116 15.88 41.76 23.18
C ALA A 116 14.38 41.46 23.06
N VAL A 117 13.52 42.42 23.44
CA VAL A 117 12.06 42.31 23.30
C VAL A 117 11.64 42.14 21.83
N ALA A 118 12.24 42.92 20.91
CA ALA A 118 11.96 42.79 19.48
C ALA A 118 12.38 41.42 18.92
N LEU A 119 13.55 40.91 19.30
CA LEU A 119 14.04 39.60 18.88
C LEU A 119 13.21 38.45 19.49
N ALA A 120 12.75 38.59 20.73
CA ALA A 120 11.84 37.64 21.36
C ALA A 120 10.52 37.54 20.59
N LYS A 121 9.97 38.67 20.14
CA LYS A 121 8.77 38.70 19.30
C LYS A 121 9.02 38.05 17.93
N GLU A 122 10.10 38.41 17.25
CA GLU A 122 10.45 37.77 15.96
C GLU A 122 10.62 36.25 16.11
N LYS A 123 11.26 35.80 17.19
CA LYS A 123 11.42 34.38 17.50
C LYS A 123 10.07 33.67 17.68
N ALA A 124 9.13 34.29 18.39
CA ALA A 124 7.77 33.76 18.58
C ALA A 124 6.98 33.72 17.27
N ASP A 125 7.13 34.74 16.41
CA ASP A 125 6.49 34.79 15.09
C ASP A 125 7.02 33.66 14.18
N ILE A 126 8.34 33.42 14.17
CA ILE A 126 8.93 32.31 13.39
C ILE A 126 8.47 30.95 13.94
N SER A 127 8.40 30.79 15.27
CA SER A 127 7.88 29.56 15.89
C SER A 127 6.44 29.27 15.44
N THR A 128 5.59 30.29 15.41
CA THR A 128 4.20 30.19 14.93
C THR A 128 4.14 29.77 13.46
N GLN A 129 5.03 30.31 12.61
CA GLN A 129 5.12 29.92 11.20
C GLN A 129 5.51 28.44 11.05
N ILE A 130 6.54 27.99 11.77
CA ILE A 130 6.98 26.59 11.75
C ILE A 130 5.84 25.64 12.16
N PHE A 131 5.11 25.99 13.22
CA PHE A 131 3.98 25.19 13.68
C PHE A 131 2.85 25.15 12.63
N GLY A 132 2.61 26.26 11.92
CA GLY A 132 1.68 26.30 10.79
C GLY A 132 2.08 25.36 9.65
N GLU A 133 3.34 25.39 9.25
CA GLU A 133 3.89 24.50 8.22
C GLU A 133 3.80 23.02 8.63
N LEU A 134 4.11 22.70 9.89
CA LEU A 134 4.00 21.34 10.42
C LEU A 134 2.56 20.82 10.38
N LYS A 135 1.57 21.67 10.68
CA LYS A 135 0.15 21.31 10.54
C LYS A 135 -0.22 21.02 9.09
N GLN A 136 0.17 21.89 8.16
CA GLN A 136 -0.12 21.68 6.74
C GLN A 136 0.53 20.39 6.22
N LEU A 137 1.78 20.14 6.60
CA LEU A 137 2.50 18.92 6.23
C LEU A 137 1.85 17.67 6.84
N THR A 138 1.39 17.76 8.10
CA THR A 138 0.67 16.67 8.78
C THR A 138 -0.62 16.30 8.05
N GLU A 139 -1.38 17.29 7.58
CA GLU A 139 -2.57 17.05 6.76
C GLU A 139 -2.23 16.44 5.40
N SER A 140 -1.12 16.83 4.77
CA SER A 140 -0.64 16.17 3.54
C SER A 140 -0.36 14.69 3.78
N TYR A 141 0.36 14.35 4.86
CA TYR A 141 0.65 12.96 5.19
C TYR A 141 -0.59 12.17 5.61
N ARG A 142 -1.58 12.83 6.24
CA ARG A 142 -2.89 12.23 6.50
C ARG A 142 -3.56 11.82 5.19
N ASN A 143 -3.60 12.71 4.21
CA ASN A 143 -4.20 12.43 2.91
C ASN A 143 -3.47 11.28 2.18
N GLU A 144 -2.13 11.28 2.21
CA GLU A 144 -1.33 10.17 1.64
C GLU A 144 -1.65 8.83 2.32
N TYR A 145 -1.76 8.82 3.64
CA TYR A 145 -2.15 7.64 4.40
C TYR A 145 -3.56 7.16 4.04
N GLU A 146 -4.53 8.06 3.93
CA GLU A 146 -5.91 7.72 3.56
C GLU A 146 -6.00 7.14 2.15
N VAL A 147 -5.24 7.68 1.20
CA VAL A 147 -5.15 7.14 -0.17
C VAL A 147 -4.53 5.74 -0.18
N ALA A 148 -3.44 5.52 0.56
CA ALA A 148 -2.81 4.21 0.68
C ALA A 148 -3.76 3.18 1.32
N LEU A 149 -4.44 3.58 2.40
CA LEU A 149 -5.42 2.73 3.09
C LEU A 149 -6.61 2.36 2.20
N ALA A 150 -7.12 3.30 1.40
CA ALA A 150 -8.18 3.03 0.44
C ALA A 150 -7.74 2.00 -0.62
N ARG A 151 -6.51 2.14 -1.15
CA ARG A 151 -5.93 1.17 -2.09
C ARG A 151 -5.78 -0.21 -1.46
N GLU A 152 -5.26 -0.29 -0.24
CA GLU A 152 -5.13 -1.56 0.49
C GLU A 152 -6.49 -2.22 0.72
N THR A 153 -7.50 -1.45 1.14
CA THR A 153 -8.85 -1.94 1.39
C THR A 153 -9.49 -2.51 0.12
N ALA A 154 -9.34 -1.82 -1.01
CA ALA A 154 -9.82 -2.29 -2.30
C ALA A 154 -9.11 -3.58 -2.75
N LEU A 155 -7.78 -3.66 -2.59
CA LEU A 155 -7.01 -4.87 -2.89
C LEU A 155 -7.42 -6.04 -2.00
N ARG A 156 -7.65 -5.80 -0.71
CA ARG A 156 -8.12 -6.83 0.23
C ARG A 156 -9.48 -7.40 -0.20
N ALA A 157 -10.40 -6.55 -0.62
CA ALA A 157 -11.69 -6.98 -1.15
C ALA A 157 -11.53 -7.81 -2.44
N ASN A 158 -10.66 -7.37 -3.36
CA ASN A 158 -10.37 -8.10 -4.59
C ASN A 158 -9.72 -9.47 -4.34
N VAL A 159 -8.81 -9.57 -3.37
CA VAL A 159 -8.21 -10.83 -2.93
C VAL A 159 -9.29 -11.78 -2.40
N ALA A 160 -10.21 -11.29 -1.56
CA ALA A 160 -11.30 -12.12 -1.03
C ALA A 160 -12.21 -12.66 -2.15
N LEU A 161 -12.55 -11.82 -3.13
CA LEU A 161 -13.32 -12.24 -4.31
C LEU A 161 -12.56 -13.27 -5.16
N ALA A 162 -11.27 -13.04 -5.42
CA ALA A 162 -10.44 -13.95 -6.19
C ALA A 162 -10.23 -15.29 -5.47
N ALA A 163 -10.08 -15.29 -4.15
CA ALA A 163 -9.98 -16.49 -3.33
C ALA A 163 -11.27 -17.33 -3.39
N GLY A 164 -12.43 -16.67 -3.34
CA GLY A 164 -13.72 -17.33 -3.54
C GLY A 164 -13.83 -18.00 -4.92
N LYS A 165 -13.45 -17.28 -5.99
CA LYS A 165 -13.45 -17.84 -7.35
C LYS A 165 -12.46 -19.00 -7.51
N SER A 166 -11.23 -18.85 -7.01
CA SER A 166 -10.22 -19.91 -7.02
C SER A 166 -10.69 -21.16 -6.28
N SER A 167 -11.41 -21.02 -5.15
CA SER A 167 -11.98 -22.17 -4.44
C SER A 167 -13.02 -22.93 -5.27
N ILE A 168 -13.94 -22.21 -5.95
CA ILE A 168 -14.95 -22.80 -6.84
C ILE A 168 -14.29 -23.49 -8.05
N ASP A 169 -13.27 -22.85 -8.61
CA ASP A 169 -12.55 -23.38 -9.77
C ASP A 169 -11.75 -24.63 -9.42
N ASN A 170 -11.12 -24.66 -8.25
CA ASN A 170 -10.43 -25.84 -7.74
C ASN A 170 -11.39 -27.03 -7.53
N GLN A 171 -12.59 -26.79 -7.01
CA GLN A 171 -13.62 -27.86 -6.92
C GLN A 171 -14.03 -28.37 -8.30
N SER A 172 -14.22 -27.46 -9.25
CA SER A 172 -14.57 -27.81 -10.63
C SER A 172 -13.41 -28.56 -11.31
N GLN A 173 -12.16 -28.22 -11.00
CA GLN A 173 -10.97 -28.88 -11.54
C GLN A 173 -10.88 -30.36 -11.11
N VAL A 174 -11.33 -30.70 -9.90
CA VAL A 174 -11.43 -32.11 -9.47
C VAL A 174 -12.39 -32.89 -10.37
N LYS A 175 -13.56 -32.30 -10.67
CA LYS A 175 -14.54 -32.94 -11.56
C LYS A 175 -14.03 -33.03 -13.00
N LEU A 176 -13.34 -32.01 -13.47
CA LEU A 176 -12.68 -32.00 -14.77
C LEU A 176 -11.66 -33.15 -14.90
N ARG A 177 -10.82 -33.36 -13.87
CA ARG A 177 -9.84 -34.47 -13.87
C ARG A 177 -10.51 -35.85 -13.98
N GLU A 178 -11.68 -36.05 -13.37
CA GLU A 178 -12.46 -37.28 -13.52
C GLU A 178 -12.92 -37.48 -14.98
N LEU A 179 -13.43 -36.41 -15.62
CA LEU A 179 -13.83 -36.45 -17.03
C LEU A 179 -12.64 -36.70 -17.96
N GLU A 180 -11.49 -36.09 -17.69
CA GLU A 180 -10.25 -36.27 -18.44
C GLU A 180 -9.72 -37.70 -18.32
N GLN A 181 -9.76 -38.30 -17.13
CA GLN A 181 -9.39 -39.70 -16.93
C GLN A 181 -10.31 -40.63 -17.72
N LYS A 182 -11.62 -40.39 -17.70
CA LYS A 182 -12.59 -41.17 -18.49
C LYS A 182 -12.35 -41.03 -19.99
N ALA A 183 -12.14 -39.81 -20.49
CA ALA A 183 -11.83 -39.55 -21.88
C ALA A 183 -10.52 -40.22 -22.32
N THR A 184 -9.48 -40.14 -21.47
CA THR A 184 -8.19 -40.80 -21.70
C THR A 184 -8.35 -42.31 -21.77
N ALA A 185 -9.06 -42.93 -20.83
CA ALA A 185 -9.29 -44.37 -20.83
C ALA A 185 -10.02 -44.85 -22.10
N LEU A 186 -11.08 -44.14 -22.53
CA LEU A 186 -11.81 -44.46 -23.76
C LEU A 186 -10.96 -44.25 -25.03
N SER A 187 -10.14 -43.20 -25.06
CA SER A 187 -9.21 -42.94 -26.15
C SER A 187 -8.15 -44.05 -26.28
N THR A 188 -7.53 -44.44 -25.16
CA THR A 188 -6.54 -45.54 -25.13
C THR A 188 -7.16 -46.86 -25.55
N LEU A 189 -8.37 -47.16 -25.07
CA LEU A 189 -9.09 -48.38 -25.46
C LEU A 189 -9.39 -48.39 -26.96
N TYR A 190 -9.87 -47.27 -27.50
CA TYR A 190 -10.11 -47.10 -28.93
C TYR A 190 -8.85 -47.32 -29.76
N GLN A 191 -7.71 -46.76 -29.34
CA GLN A 191 -6.42 -46.93 -30.00
C GLN A 191 -5.89 -48.37 -29.95
N THR A 192 -6.19 -49.11 -28.87
CA THR A 192 -5.72 -50.50 -28.69
C THR A 192 -6.48 -51.50 -29.57
N PHE A 193 -7.74 -51.20 -29.93
CA PHE A 193 -8.58 -52.04 -30.78
C PHE A 193 -8.56 -51.64 -32.26
N LEU A 194 -7.78 -50.61 -32.62
CA LEU A 194 -7.61 -50.13 -33.99
C LEU A 194 -6.43 -50.84 -34.66
#